data_AF-A0A168K3H9-F1
#
_entry.id   AF-A0A168K3H9-F1
#
_cell.length_a   1.000
_cell.length_b   1.000
_cell.length_c   1.000
_cell.angle_alpha   90.00
_cell.angle_beta   90.00
_cell.angle_gamma   90.00
#
_symmetry.space_group_name_H-M   'P 1'
#
loop_
_entity.id
_entity.type
_entity.pdbx_description
1 polymer ?
#
loop_
_entity_poly.entity_id
_entity_poly.type
_entity_poly.pdbx_seq_one_letter_code
_entity_poly.pdbx_strand_id
1 'polypeptide(L)'
;MTHPHPELGPPPPLRADGLRIIPLGGLGEIGRNMTVFEHAGRLLIVDCGVLFPETDQPGVDLILPDFTAIRDRLHDIEAVILTHAHEDHIGAVPYLLRERRDIQLIGTRLTL
;
A
#
# COMPACT_ATOMS: atom_id res chain seq x y z
N MET A 1 26.10 0.81 2.60
CA MET A 1 25.15 1.51 1.70
C MET A 1 24.15 2.24 2.57
N THR A 2 23.93 3.55 2.39
CA THR A 2 23.03 4.36 3.23
C THR A 2 21.68 4.66 2.57
N HIS A 3 21.50 4.28 1.31
CA HIS A 3 20.30 4.47 0.50
C HIS A 3 20.22 3.38 -0.58
N PRO A 4 19.05 3.16 -1.20
CA PRO A 4 18.90 2.26 -2.35
C PRO A 4 19.80 2.65 -3.53
N HIS A 5 20.24 1.67 -4.32
CA HIS A 5 21.06 1.92 -5.52
C HIS A 5 20.24 2.69 -6.59
N PRO A 6 20.80 3.72 -7.25
CA PRO A 6 20.04 4.55 -8.20
C PRO A 6 19.58 3.80 -9.47
N GLU A 7 20.26 2.72 -9.84
CA GLU A 7 19.97 1.92 -11.04
C GLU A 7 19.15 0.66 -10.75
N LEU A 8 18.32 0.66 -9.71
CA LEU A 8 17.43 -0.48 -9.44
C LEU A 8 16.38 -0.62 -10.56
N GLY A 9 16.36 -1.80 -11.19
CA GLY A 9 15.32 -2.19 -12.14
C GLY A 9 14.18 -2.98 -11.47
N PRO A 10 13.26 -3.54 -12.27
CA PRO A 10 12.25 -4.46 -11.78
C PRO A 10 12.87 -5.64 -11.01
N PRO A 11 12.23 -6.13 -9.94
CA PRO A 11 12.78 -7.23 -9.18
C PRO A 11 12.77 -8.54 -9.99
N PRO A 12 13.72 -9.46 -9.75
CA PRO A 12 13.66 -10.79 -10.35
C PRO A 12 12.45 -11.58 -9.85
N PRO A 13 12.14 -12.77 -10.41
CA PRO A 13 11.15 -13.67 -9.83
C PRO A 13 11.42 -13.95 -8.35
N LEU A 14 10.36 -14.00 -7.55
CA LEU A 14 10.46 -14.36 -6.13
C LEU A 14 10.85 -15.84 -6.01
N ARG A 15 11.73 -16.18 -5.07
CA ARG A 15 12.08 -17.58 -4.76
C ARG A 15 10.85 -18.30 -4.18
N ALA A 16 10.74 -19.61 -4.38
CA ALA A 16 9.56 -20.40 -3.99
C ALA A 16 9.11 -20.17 -2.53
N ASP A 17 10.04 -20.22 -1.57
CA ASP A 17 9.75 -19.99 -0.14
C ASP A 17 10.08 -18.56 0.32
N GLY A 18 10.25 -17.64 -0.63
CA GLY A 18 10.59 -16.26 -0.37
C GLY A 18 9.40 -15.43 0.10
N LEU A 19 9.68 -14.39 0.88
CA LEU A 19 8.77 -13.30 1.16
C LEU A 19 9.32 -12.04 0.49
N ARG A 20 8.47 -11.31 -0.23
CA ARG A 20 8.78 -9.97 -0.73
C ARG A 20 7.96 -8.94 0.02
N ILE A 21 8.60 -7.83 0.37
CA ILE A 21 7.99 -6.70 1.06
C ILE A 21 8.22 -5.47 0.18
N ILE A 22 7.14 -4.78 -0.16
CA ILE A 22 7.14 -3.62 -1.06
C ILE A 22 6.41 -2.48 -0.35
N PRO A 23 7.13 -1.52 0.25
CA PRO A 23 6.49 -0.31 0.72
C PRO A 23 6.08 0.55 -0.48
N LEU A 24 4.79 0.87 -0.59
CA LEU A 24 4.23 1.76 -1.61
C LEU A 24 3.99 3.19 -1.07
N GLY A 25 4.17 3.39 0.24
CA GLY A 25 4.16 4.69 0.89
C GLY A 25 4.65 4.61 2.35
N GLY A 26 4.81 5.77 3.01
CA GLY A 26 5.31 5.86 4.39
C GLY A 26 6.83 5.88 4.57
N LEU A 27 7.62 5.85 3.48
CA LEU A 27 9.07 6.04 3.53
C LEU A 27 9.49 7.26 2.72
N GLY A 28 10.42 8.06 3.27
CA GLY A 28 10.85 9.34 2.71
C GLY A 28 9.93 10.52 3.07
N GLU A 29 8.65 10.24 3.32
CA GLU A 29 7.62 11.19 3.74
C GLU A 29 6.70 10.56 4.79
N ILE A 30 6.08 11.38 5.64
CA ILE A 30 5.11 10.94 6.65
C ILE A 30 3.71 11.01 6.03
N GLY A 31 3.09 9.86 5.81
CA GLY A 31 1.76 9.75 5.24
C GLY A 31 1.63 8.60 4.26
N ARG A 32 0.42 8.39 3.73
CA ARG A 32 0.10 7.40 2.69
C ARG A 32 0.66 6.00 2.98
N ASN A 33 0.64 5.57 4.25
CA ASN A 33 1.25 4.31 4.64
C ASN A 33 0.56 3.16 3.91
N MET A 34 1.37 2.34 3.24
CA MET A 34 0.92 1.14 2.55
C MET A 34 2.12 0.22 2.32
N THR A 35 2.03 -1.01 2.81
CA THR A 35 3.05 -2.04 2.56
C THR A 35 2.40 -3.29 1.99
N VAL A 36 2.93 -3.78 0.86
CA VAL A 36 2.51 -5.02 0.22
C VAL A 36 3.46 -6.14 0.60
N PHE A 37 2.92 -7.26 1.04
CA PHE A 37 3.61 -8.51 1.29
C PHE A 37 3.22 -9.51 0.19
N GLU A 38 4.22 -10.13 -0.44
CA GLU A 38 4.02 -11.17 -1.45
C GLU A 38 4.68 -12.47 -0.99
N HIS A 39 3.89 -13.54 -0.97
CA HIS A 39 4.35 -14.90 -0.69
C HIS A 39 3.53 -15.91 -1.48
N ALA A 40 4.19 -16.89 -2.10
CA ALA A 40 3.53 -17.94 -2.90
C ALA A 40 2.53 -17.40 -3.95
N GLY A 41 2.83 -16.25 -4.57
CA GLY A 41 1.98 -15.60 -5.57
C GLY A 41 0.79 -14.82 -5.01
N ARG A 42 0.56 -14.86 -3.69
CA ARG A 42 -0.54 -14.18 -3.00
C ARG A 42 -0.07 -12.86 -2.39
N LEU A 43 -0.98 -11.90 -2.27
CA LEU A 43 -0.69 -10.56 -1.76
C LEU A 43 -1.46 -10.31 -0.45
N LEU A 44 -0.78 -9.68 0.51
CA LEU A 44 -1.37 -9.15 1.73
C LEU A 44 -0.97 -7.68 1.84
N ILE A 45 -1.92 -6.81 2.13
CA ILE A 45 -1.65 -5.37 2.29
C ILE A 45 -1.74 -5.04 3.78
N VAL A 46 -0.79 -4.24 4.28
CA VAL A 46 -0.86 -3.61 5.61
C VAL A 46 -0.95 -2.11 5.42
N ASP A 47 -2.05 -1.56 5.90
CA ASP A 47 -2.50 -0.18 5.75
C ASP A 47 -2.68 0.27 4.29
N CYS A 48 -3.50 1.30 4.10
CA CYS A 48 -3.74 1.96 2.83
C CYS A 48 -4.25 3.37 3.13
N GLY A 49 -3.31 4.26 3.46
CA GLY A 49 -3.62 5.62 3.90
C GLY A 49 -3.45 6.70 2.85
N VAL A 50 -3.74 7.95 3.23
CA VAL A 50 -3.49 9.15 2.41
C VAL A 50 -2.31 9.95 2.93
N LEU A 51 -1.70 10.74 2.05
CA LEU A 51 -0.83 11.85 2.40
C LEU A 51 -1.58 13.15 2.12
N PHE A 52 -1.46 14.11 3.04
CA PHE A 52 -2.02 15.43 2.85
C PHE A 52 -1.05 16.29 2.03
N PRO A 53 -1.56 17.04 1.03
CA PRO A 53 -0.74 17.90 0.19
C PRO A 53 -0.22 19.12 0.96
N GLU A 54 0.88 19.70 0.46
CA GLU A 54 1.42 20.96 0.97
C GLU A 54 0.63 22.17 0.42
N THR A 55 0.83 23.35 1.03
CA THR A 55 0.08 24.58 0.68
C THR A 55 0.33 25.08 -0.75
N ASP A 56 1.40 24.62 -1.39
CA ASP A 56 1.80 24.99 -2.75
C ASP A 56 1.24 24.05 -3.83
N GLN A 57 0.37 23.10 -3.46
CA GLN A 57 -0.27 22.13 -4.35
C GLN A 57 -1.79 22.39 -4.52
N PRO A 58 -2.21 23.53 -5.12
CA PRO A 58 -3.62 23.86 -5.26
C PRO A 58 -4.34 22.89 -6.19
N GLY A 59 -5.56 22.49 -5.81
CA GLY A 59 -6.40 21.55 -6.56
C GLY A 59 -6.12 20.08 -6.28
N VAL A 60 -5.16 19.77 -5.41
CA VAL A 60 -4.95 18.43 -4.85
C VAL A 60 -5.56 18.40 -3.45
N ASP A 61 -6.50 17.49 -3.20
CA ASP A 61 -7.09 17.30 -1.87
C ASP A 61 -6.36 16.20 -1.08
N LEU A 62 -5.97 15.11 -1.77
CA LEU A 62 -5.38 13.91 -1.18
C LEU A 62 -4.35 13.30 -2.13
N ILE A 63 -3.26 12.77 -1.58
CA ILE A 63 -2.23 12.02 -2.30
C ILE A 63 -2.30 10.55 -1.88
N LEU A 64 -2.38 9.64 -2.84
CA LEU A 64 -2.55 8.20 -2.62
C LEU A 64 -1.22 7.44 -2.82
N PRO A 65 -1.11 6.20 -2.31
CA PRO A 65 -0.13 5.24 -2.80
C PRO A 65 -0.38 4.92 -4.28
N ASP A 66 0.68 4.63 -5.03
CA ASP A 66 0.56 4.19 -6.42
C ASP A 66 0.26 2.69 -6.50
N PHE A 67 -0.98 2.34 -6.86
CA PHE A 67 -1.42 0.95 -6.98
C PHE A 67 -0.92 0.24 -8.25
N THR A 68 -0.19 0.92 -9.15
CA THR A 68 0.27 0.34 -10.43
C THR A 68 1.00 -0.99 -10.24
N ALA A 69 1.78 -1.15 -9.17
CA ALA A 69 2.51 -2.39 -8.88
C ALA A 69 1.62 -3.61 -8.59
N ILE A 70 0.35 -3.40 -8.22
CA ILE A 70 -0.59 -4.47 -7.83
C ILE A 70 -1.88 -4.48 -8.66
N ARG A 71 -2.10 -3.49 -9.53
CA ARG A 71 -3.36 -3.28 -10.26
C ARG A 71 -3.76 -4.46 -11.16
N ASP A 72 -2.79 -5.11 -11.79
CA ASP A 72 -3.05 -6.30 -12.62
C ASP A 72 -3.22 -7.60 -11.80
N ARG A 73 -3.02 -7.51 -10.48
CA ARG A 73 -3.02 -8.63 -9.53
C ARG A 73 -3.96 -8.41 -8.35
N LEU A 74 -4.98 -7.56 -8.50
CA LEU A 74 -5.94 -7.29 -7.41
C LEU A 74 -6.67 -8.56 -6.91
N HIS A 75 -6.80 -9.58 -7.77
CA HIS A 75 -7.36 -10.89 -7.44
C HIS A 75 -6.43 -11.76 -6.58
N ASP A 76 -5.14 -11.43 -6.51
CA ASP A 76 -4.18 -12.09 -5.63
C ASP A 76 -4.21 -11.55 -4.20
N ILE A 77 -4.89 -10.41 -3.97
CA ILE A 77 -5.02 -9.79 -2.64
C ILE A 77 -5.96 -10.62 -1.78
N GLU A 78 -5.43 -11.16 -0.68
CA GLU A 78 -6.20 -11.90 0.31
C GLU A 78 -6.96 -10.97 1.25
N ALA A 79 -6.28 -9.93 1.77
CA ALA A 79 -6.86 -8.98 2.71
C ALA A 79 -6.05 -7.69 2.78
N VAL A 80 -6.67 -6.66 3.36
CA VAL A 80 -6.02 -5.47 3.88
C VAL A 80 -6.09 -5.50 5.40
N ILE A 81 -4.95 -5.51 6.06
CA ILE A 81 -4.82 -5.36 7.51
C ILE A 81 -4.71 -3.87 7.81
N LEU A 82 -5.59 -3.36 8.67
CA LEU A 82 -5.57 -1.98 9.16
C LEU A 82 -5.07 -1.97 10.60
N THR A 83 -3.93 -1.34 10.82
CA THR A 83 -3.27 -1.31 12.13
C THR A 83 -4.05 -0.48 13.13
N HIS A 84 -4.54 0.69 12.71
CA HIS A 84 -5.38 1.61 13.48
C HIS A 84 -6.07 2.61 12.53
N ALA A 85 -6.89 3.52 13.08
CA ALA A 85 -7.85 4.32 12.32
C ALA A 85 -7.38 5.74 11.94
N HIS A 86 -6.08 6.03 11.95
CA HIS A 86 -5.62 7.33 11.45
C HIS A 86 -5.69 7.38 9.92
N GLU A 87 -6.01 8.56 9.37
CA GLU A 87 -6.23 8.77 7.93
C GLU A 87 -5.01 8.41 7.07
N ASP A 88 -3.81 8.62 7.61
CA ASP A 88 -2.57 8.22 6.95
C ASP A 88 -2.32 6.69 6.94
N HIS A 89 -3.23 5.91 7.53
CA HIS A 89 -3.26 4.44 7.48
C HIS A 89 -4.53 3.88 6.81
N ILE A 90 -5.66 4.60 6.79
CA ILE A 90 -6.94 4.08 6.27
C ILE A 90 -7.55 4.90 5.12
N GLY A 91 -7.13 6.15 4.94
CA GLY A 91 -7.84 7.11 4.08
C GLY A 91 -7.86 6.74 2.59
N ALA A 92 -6.96 5.87 2.12
CA ALA A 92 -6.91 5.40 0.74
C ALA A 92 -7.69 4.08 0.51
N VAL A 93 -8.16 3.43 1.57
CA VAL A 93 -8.97 2.19 1.48
C VAL A 93 -10.17 2.34 0.54
N PRO A 94 -10.97 3.43 0.58
CA PRO A 94 -12.10 3.60 -0.34
C PRO A 94 -11.71 3.64 -1.83
N TYR A 95 -10.48 4.07 -2.13
CA TYR A 95 -9.96 4.14 -3.50
C TYR A 95 -9.50 2.75 -3.97
N LEU A 96 -8.83 1.99 -3.10
CA LEU A 96 -8.48 0.60 -3.38
C LEU A 96 -9.73 -0.27 -3.59
N LEU A 97 -10.73 -0.13 -2.71
CA LEU A 97 -11.99 -0.86 -2.82
C LEU A 97 -12.85 -0.45 -4.03
N ARG A 98 -12.58 0.71 -4.64
CA ARG A 98 -13.20 1.10 -5.91
C ARG A 98 -12.71 0.23 -7.07
N GLU A 99 -11.45 -0.21 -7.04
CA GLU A 99 -10.87 -1.10 -8.04
C GLU A 99 -11.28 -2.57 -7.81
N ARG A 100 -11.40 -2.98 -6.54
CA ARG A 100 -11.95 -4.30 -6.16
C ARG A 100 -12.71 -4.25 -4.83
N ARG A 101 -14.03 -4.40 -4.88
CA ARG A 101 -14.94 -4.15 -3.74
C ARG A 101 -14.98 -5.23 -2.68
N ASP A 102 -14.62 -6.45 -3.02
CA ASP A 102 -14.78 -7.65 -2.18
C ASP A 102 -13.54 -8.01 -1.37
N ILE A 103 -12.52 -7.13 -1.33
CA ILE A 103 -11.32 -7.36 -0.51
C ILE A 103 -11.71 -7.34 0.98
N GLN A 104 -11.27 -8.35 1.73
CA GLN A 104 -11.48 -8.41 3.16
C GLN A 104 -10.67 -7.34 3.90
N LEU A 105 -11.33 -6.55 4.75
CA LEU A 105 -10.66 -5.66 5.71
C LEU A 105 -10.54 -6.36 7.06
N ILE A 106 -9.34 -6.33 7.65
CA ILE A 106 -9.04 -6.93 8.94
C ILE A 106 -8.49 -5.83 9.85
N GLY A 107 -9.11 -5.61 11.00
CA GLY A 107 -8.70 -4.56 11.93
C GLY A 107 -9.41 -4.70 13.28
N THR A 108 -9.08 -3.81 14.20
CA THR A 108 -9.77 -3.75 15.50
C THR A 108 -11.20 -3.22 15.34
N ARG A 109 -12.05 -3.42 16.35
CA ARG A 109 -13.44 -2.91 16.36
C ARG A 109 -13.55 -1.40 16.22
N LEU A 110 -12.55 -0.62 16.64
CA LEU A 110 -12.58 0.84 16.47
C LEU A 110 -12.18 1.26 15.05
N THR A 111 -11.40 0.42 14.36
CA THR A 111 -10.86 0.70 13.02
C THR A 111 -11.85 0.36 11.91
N LEU A 112 -12.69 -0.66 12.11
CA LEU A 112 -13.72 -1.12 11.17
C LEU A 112 -15.10 -0.58 11.55
#